data_AF-A0A0S7ZVS6-F1
#
_entry.id   AF-A0A0S7ZVS6-F1
#
_cell.length_a   1.000
_cell.length_b   1.000
_cell.length_c   1.000
_cell.angle_alpha   90.00
_cell.angle_beta   90.00
_cell.angle_gamma   90.00
#
_symmetry.space_group_name_H-M   'P 1'
#
loop_
_entity.id
_entity.type
_entity.pdbx_description
1 polymer ?
#
loop_
_entity_poly.entity_id
_entity_poly.type
_entity_poly.pdbx_seq_one_letter_code
_entity_poly.pdbx_strand_id
1 'polypeptide(L)'
;MRSRLFISISVFGIIILTIASGCLQPKATVDLSEYKNEVFGYSLQYPSTCTFGPMPKGCKQGPPKERPQECFCFLNAEDPYRVIMQSYLGDIEQGLTFAEFSIVSYEISLFDPPTGTKLASWLKENFGGMYDEIPDEPNTTIDGIPAIEIFLHRTPMAPSRLEIYFIQENRLFQISMLYVEEENKIVVKE
;
A
#
# COMPACT_ATOMS: atom_id res chain seq x y z
N MET A 1 -3.09 18.53 22.63
CA MET A 1 -3.10 18.61 21.15
C MET A 1 -2.63 17.27 20.62
N ARG A 2 -3.51 16.46 20.00
CA ARG A 2 -3.10 15.23 19.31
C ARG A 2 -2.47 15.64 17.98
N SER A 3 -1.19 15.34 17.79
CA SER A 3 -0.52 15.50 16.49
C SER A 3 -1.20 14.52 15.51
N ARG A 4 -1.75 15.01 14.41
CA ARG A 4 -2.35 14.17 13.37
C ARG A 4 -1.23 13.71 12.44
N LEU A 5 -1.19 12.41 12.15
CA LEU A 5 -0.26 11.83 11.19
C LEU A 5 -0.79 12.10 9.78
N PHE A 6 0.02 12.66 8.89
CA PHE A 6 -0.38 13.03 7.54
C PHE A 6 0.42 12.20 6.54
N ILE A 7 0.02 10.93 6.38
CA ILE A 7 0.71 10.00 5.50
C ILE A 7 0.46 10.41 4.05
N SER A 8 1.32 11.28 3.52
CA SER A 8 1.29 11.72 2.12
C SER A 8 2.02 10.69 1.24
N ILE A 9 1.42 9.51 1.06
CA ILE A 9 1.92 8.53 0.10
C ILE A 9 1.55 8.99 -1.31
N SER A 10 2.51 9.65 -1.94
CA SER A 10 2.48 9.93 -3.37
C SER A 10 2.62 8.61 -4.13
N VAL A 11 1.50 7.97 -4.48
CA VAL A 11 1.41 6.81 -5.40
C VAL A 11 1.74 7.25 -6.85
N PHE A 12 2.77 8.07 -7.03
CA PHE A 12 3.19 8.59 -8.33
C PHE A 12 4.07 7.58 -9.10
N GLY A 13 4.58 6.53 -8.43
CA GLY A 13 5.37 5.47 -9.07
C GLY A 13 4.55 4.34 -9.71
N ILE A 14 3.27 4.16 -9.35
CA ILE A 14 2.49 2.98 -9.80
C ILE A 14 1.60 3.27 -11.03
N ILE A 15 1.27 4.54 -11.31
CA ILE A 15 0.32 4.91 -12.39
C ILE A 15 1.01 5.43 -13.67
N ILE A 16 2.34 5.49 -13.73
CA ILE A 16 3.05 5.93 -14.93
C ILE A 16 3.92 4.79 -15.48
N LEU A 17 3.36 3.66 -15.92
CA LEU A 17 4.05 2.88 -16.97
C LEU A 17 3.19 1.88 -17.77
N THR A 18 1.87 1.98 -17.78
CA THR A 18 1.03 1.07 -18.60
C THR A 18 -0.06 1.81 -19.37
N ILE A 19 0.34 2.77 -20.21
CA ILE A 19 -0.33 2.99 -21.51
C ILE A 19 0.76 3.09 -22.57
N ALA A 20 0.82 2.07 -23.42
CA ALA A 20 1.76 1.93 -24.51
C ALA A 20 1.58 3.03 -25.58
N SER A 21 2.67 3.29 -26.31
CA SER A 21 2.73 3.96 -27.61
C SER A 21 2.55 5.49 -27.63
N GLY A 22 3.68 6.18 -27.62
CA GLY A 22 3.89 7.35 -28.48
C GLY A 22 3.05 8.60 -28.18
N CYS A 23 3.45 9.34 -27.16
CA CYS A 23 3.57 10.81 -27.17
C CYS A 23 4.09 11.24 -25.79
N LEU A 24 5.12 12.08 -25.75
CA LEU A 24 5.37 12.90 -24.56
C LEU A 24 4.08 13.68 -24.29
N GLN A 25 3.43 13.42 -23.16
CA GLN A 25 2.30 14.23 -22.69
C GLN A 25 2.56 14.73 -21.28
N PRO A 26 2.07 15.95 -20.96
CA PRO A 26 2.54 16.77 -19.85
C PRO A 26 2.26 16.10 -18.51
N LYS A 27 2.98 16.52 -17.46
CA LYS A 27 2.64 16.20 -16.06
C LYS A 27 1.17 16.56 -15.81
N ALA A 28 0.27 15.60 -16.02
CA ALA A 28 -1.12 15.71 -15.66
C ALA A 28 -1.14 15.95 -14.15
N THR A 29 -1.71 17.07 -13.73
CA THR A 29 -1.99 17.30 -12.31
C THR A 29 -3.06 16.27 -11.95
N VAL A 30 -2.66 15.18 -11.30
CA VAL A 30 -3.60 14.16 -10.84
C VAL A 30 -4.43 14.81 -9.74
N ASP A 31 -5.73 14.88 -9.95
CA ASP A 31 -6.66 15.31 -8.91
C ASP A 31 -6.71 14.21 -7.83
N LEU A 32 -6.56 14.62 -6.57
CA LEU A 32 -6.40 13.73 -5.43
C LEU A 32 -7.54 13.94 -4.45
N SER A 33 -8.22 12.85 -4.11
CA SER A 33 -9.13 12.76 -2.98
C SER A 33 -8.35 12.40 -1.71
N GLU A 34 -8.90 12.80 -0.56
CA GLU A 34 -8.35 12.46 0.76
C GLU A 34 -9.30 11.50 1.49
N TYR A 35 -8.76 10.39 1.99
CA TYR A 35 -9.40 9.52 2.97
C TYR A 35 -8.81 9.80 4.35
N LYS A 36 -9.65 9.76 5.39
CA LYS A 36 -9.25 9.94 6.79
C LYS A 36 -9.66 8.73 7.60
N ASN A 37 -8.69 8.10 8.25
CA ASN A 37 -8.94 7.10 9.25
C ASN A 37 -9.02 7.77 10.63
N GLU A 38 -10.23 8.11 11.07
CA GLU A 38 -10.44 8.79 12.36
C GLU A 38 -10.14 7.88 13.57
N VAL A 39 -10.12 6.56 13.39
CA VAL A 39 -9.79 5.59 14.46
C VAL A 39 -8.30 5.68 14.81
N PHE A 40 -7.44 5.75 13.80
CA PHE A 40 -5.98 5.76 13.97
C PHE A 40 -5.32 7.12 13.71
N GLY A 41 -6.08 8.11 13.28
CA GLY A 41 -5.62 9.49 13.12
C GLY A 41 -4.65 9.72 11.95
N TYR A 42 -4.69 8.86 10.92
CA TYR A 42 -3.94 9.04 9.67
C TYR A 42 -4.85 9.44 8.51
N SER A 43 -4.28 10.03 7.47
CA SER A 43 -4.94 10.25 6.17
C SER A 43 -4.17 9.60 5.01
N LEU A 44 -4.87 9.35 3.91
CA LEU A 44 -4.30 8.83 2.66
C LEU A 44 -4.82 9.68 1.50
N GLN A 45 -3.94 10.08 0.60
CA GLN A 45 -4.33 10.65 -0.69
C GLN A 45 -4.43 9.56 -1.74
N TYR A 46 -5.46 9.62 -2.58
CA TYR A 46 -5.69 8.66 -3.66
C TYR A 46 -6.28 9.37 -4.89
N PRO A 47 -6.10 8.85 -6.11
CA PRO A 47 -6.66 9.48 -7.30
C PRO A 47 -8.17 9.66 -7.17
N SER A 48 -8.68 10.86 -7.47
CA SER A 48 -10.12 11.16 -7.38
C SER A 48 -10.97 10.35 -8.37
N THR A 49 -10.32 9.72 -9.34
CA THR A 49 -10.92 8.78 -10.30
C THR A 49 -11.16 7.38 -9.74
N CYS A 50 -10.61 7.05 -8.57
CA CYS A 50 -10.84 5.77 -7.91
C CYS A 50 -12.17 5.77 -7.16
N THR A 51 -12.89 4.65 -7.23
CA THR A 51 -14.17 4.46 -6.52
C THR A 51 -13.92 4.32 -5.02
N PHE A 52 -14.65 5.05 -4.19
CA PHE A 52 -14.63 4.82 -2.75
C PHE A 52 -15.65 3.74 -2.36
N GLY A 53 -15.19 2.71 -1.63
CA GLY A 53 -16.00 1.57 -1.19
C GLY A 53 -15.50 0.22 -1.70
N PRO A 54 -16.23 -0.87 -1.39
CA PRO A 54 -15.86 -2.21 -1.84
C PRO A 54 -15.99 -2.34 -3.36
N MET A 55 -15.21 -3.24 -3.95
CA MET A 55 -15.28 -3.56 -5.37
C MET A 55 -16.74 -3.87 -5.79
N PRO A 56 -17.31 -3.16 -6.79
CA PRO A 56 -18.66 -3.44 -7.26
C PRO A 56 -18.83 -4.89 -7.72
N LYS A 57 -20.01 -5.49 -7.45
CA LYS A 57 -20.28 -6.92 -7.73
C LYS A 57 -20.08 -7.30 -9.21
N GLY A 58 -20.32 -6.37 -10.14
CA GLY A 58 -20.15 -6.57 -11.58
C GLY A 58 -18.69 -6.61 -12.05
N CYS A 59 -17.73 -6.14 -11.24
CA CYS A 59 -16.33 -6.04 -11.65
C CYS A 59 -15.60 -7.38 -11.74
N LYS A 60 -16.18 -8.44 -11.18
CA LYS A 60 -15.65 -9.81 -11.27
C LYS A 60 -16.17 -10.56 -12.50
N GLN A 61 -17.06 -9.93 -13.29
CA GLN A 61 -17.77 -10.56 -14.40
C GLN A 61 -17.32 -9.93 -15.73
N GLY A 62 -17.23 -10.75 -16.78
CA GLY A 62 -16.88 -10.30 -18.13
C GLY A 62 -15.39 -9.94 -18.33
N PRO A 63 -14.95 -9.78 -19.58
CA PRO A 63 -13.59 -9.36 -19.90
C PRO A 63 -13.36 -7.88 -19.53
N PRO A 64 -12.14 -7.47 -19.19
CA PRO A 64 -11.81 -6.12 -18.69
C PRO A 64 -12.25 -5.00 -19.62
N LYS A 65 -12.15 -5.22 -20.94
CA LYS A 65 -12.53 -4.23 -21.97
C LYS A 65 -14.01 -3.84 -21.93
N GLU A 66 -14.84 -4.67 -21.32
CA GLU A 66 -16.29 -4.46 -21.20
C GLU A 66 -16.68 -3.91 -19.83
N ARG A 67 -15.71 -3.69 -18.93
CA ARG A 67 -16.00 -3.30 -17.56
C ARG A 67 -16.15 -1.78 -17.40
N PRO A 68 -17.08 -1.35 -16.53
CA PRO A 68 -17.15 0.03 -16.09
C PRO A 68 -15.81 0.53 -15.50
N GLN A 69 -15.54 1.82 -15.65
CA GLN A 69 -14.30 2.45 -15.17
C GLN A 69 -14.07 2.27 -13.67
N GLU A 70 -15.15 2.26 -12.89
CA GLU A 70 -15.17 2.01 -11.44
C GLU A 70 -14.55 0.67 -11.02
N CYS A 71 -14.40 -0.28 -11.95
CA CYS A 71 -13.77 -1.57 -11.70
C CYS A 71 -12.24 -1.55 -11.74
N PHE A 72 -11.63 -0.45 -12.20
CA PHE A 72 -10.19 -0.37 -12.42
C PHE A 72 -9.42 0.29 -11.29
N CYS A 73 -10.07 1.06 -10.42
CA CYS A 73 -9.44 1.55 -9.20
C CYS A 73 -10.48 1.76 -8.10
N PHE A 74 -10.20 1.26 -6.90
CA PHE A 74 -11.06 1.52 -5.75
C PHE A 74 -10.27 1.53 -4.43
N LEU A 75 -10.74 2.36 -3.50
CA LEU A 75 -10.30 2.43 -2.11
C LEU A 75 -11.40 1.86 -1.22
N ASN A 76 -11.19 0.65 -0.71
CA ASN A 76 -12.03 0.05 0.31
C ASN A 76 -11.51 0.42 1.71
N ALA A 77 -12.32 1.16 2.45
CA ALA A 77 -12.06 1.55 3.84
C ALA A 77 -13.24 1.23 4.76
N GLU A 78 -14.03 0.21 4.43
CA GLU A 78 -15.15 -0.25 5.30
C GLU A 78 -14.65 -0.77 6.65
N ASP A 79 -13.45 -1.36 6.67
CA ASP A 79 -12.75 -1.78 7.88
C ASP A 79 -11.63 -0.78 8.22
N PRO A 80 -11.71 -0.04 9.35
CA PRO A 80 -10.67 0.91 9.73
C PRO A 80 -9.33 0.23 10.05
N TYR A 81 -9.32 -1.07 10.36
CA TYR A 81 -8.10 -1.85 10.64
C TYR A 81 -7.41 -2.33 9.36
N ARG A 82 -8.11 -2.31 8.23
CA ARG A 82 -7.58 -2.75 6.94
C ARG A 82 -8.15 -1.89 5.80
N VAL A 83 -7.40 -0.85 5.46
CA VAL A 83 -7.70 -0.01 4.31
C VAL A 83 -6.94 -0.55 3.10
N ILE A 84 -7.66 -0.81 2.01
CA ILE A 84 -7.11 -1.42 0.80
C ILE A 84 -7.46 -0.54 -0.41
N MET A 85 -6.45 -0.11 -1.14
CA MET A 85 -6.59 0.42 -2.48
C MET A 85 -6.14 -0.62 -3.49
N GLN A 86 -6.94 -0.88 -4.51
CA GLN A 86 -6.60 -1.81 -5.58
C GLN A 86 -6.76 -1.11 -6.92
N SER A 87 -5.75 -1.25 -7.78
CA SER A 87 -5.75 -0.77 -9.17
C SER A 87 -5.53 -1.93 -10.11
N TYR A 88 -6.38 -2.04 -11.11
CA TYR A 88 -6.31 -3.12 -12.09
C TYR A 88 -5.08 -2.99 -12.97
N LEU A 89 -4.32 -4.08 -13.12
CA LEU A 89 -3.11 -4.14 -13.94
C LEU A 89 -3.29 -4.91 -15.25
N GLY A 90 -4.30 -5.76 -15.34
CA GLY A 90 -4.50 -6.63 -16.50
C GLY A 90 -5.04 -8.02 -16.14
N ASP A 91 -5.33 -8.78 -17.19
CA ASP A 91 -5.69 -10.19 -17.10
C ASP A 91 -4.43 -11.01 -17.29
N ILE A 92 -4.20 -11.93 -16.37
CA ILE A 92 -3.30 -13.06 -16.59
C ILE A 92 -4.15 -14.30 -16.81
N GLU A 93 -3.57 -15.38 -17.33
CA GLU A 93 -4.28 -16.64 -17.66
C GLU A 93 -5.10 -17.22 -16.50
N GLN A 94 -4.86 -16.79 -15.26
CA GLN A 94 -5.54 -17.23 -14.04
C GLN A 94 -6.51 -16.20 -13.41
N GLY A 95 -6.77 -15.07 -14.07
CA GLY A 95 -7.75 -14.07 -13.63
C GLY A 95 -7.21 -12.66 -13.47
N LEU A 96 -7.86 -11.88 -12.61
CA LEU A 96 -7.59 -10.46 -12.44
C LEU A 96 -6.34 -10.20 -11.63
N THR A 97 -5.48 -9.35 -12.19
CA THR A 97 -4.30 -8.85 -11.49
C THR A 97 -4.54 -7.41 -11.05
N PHE A 98 -4.34 -7.16 -9.76
CA PHE A 98 -4.42 -5.83 -9.18
C PHE A 98 -3.08 -5.48 -8.51
N ALA A 99 -2.61 -4.26 -8.73
CA ALA A 99 -1.73 -3.60 -7.78
C ALA A 99 -2.56 -3.36 -6.54
N GLU A 100 -2.01 -3.71 -5.39
CA GLU A 100 -2.65 -3.46 -4.10
C GLU A 100 -1.75 -2.52 -3.32
N PHE A 101 -2.37 -1.55 -2.66
CA PHE A 101 -1.79 -0.79 -1.57
C PHE A 101 -2.69 -1.02 -0.36
N SER A 102 -2.14 -1.40 0.78
CA SER A 102 -2.93 -1.56 1.99
C SER A 102 -2.22 -1.00 3.21
N ILE A 103 -3.02 -0.51 4.15
CA ILE A 103 -2.58 -0.14 5.50
C ILE A 103 -3.34 -1.05 6.46
N VAL A 104 -2.58 -1.84 7.22
CA VAL A 104 -3.12 -2.83 8.16
C VAL A 104 -2.62 -2.50 9.56
N SER A 105 -3.54 -2.53 10.52
CA SER A 105 -3.22 -2.66 11.94
C SER A 105 -4.08 -3.79 12.50
N TYR A 106 -3.47 -4.74 13.21
CA TYR A 106 -4.21 -5.90 13.70
C TYR A 106 -5.00 -5.52 14.96
N GLU A 107 -6.28 -5.90 15.02
CA GLU A 107 -7.10 -5.74 16.24
C GLU A 107 -6.52 -6.47 17.45
N ILE A 108 -5.83 -7.58 17.18
CA ILE A 108 -5.29 -8.50 18.19
C ILE A 108 -3.87 -8.05 18.54
N SER A 109 -3.65 -7.70 19.80
CA SER A 109 -2.35 -7.26 20.34
C SER A 109 -1.24 -8.31 20.26
N LEU A 110 -1.55 -9.53 19.82
CA LEU A 110 -0.57 -10.59 19.59
C LEU A 110 0.44 -10.20 18.49
N PHE A 111 0.01 -9.35 17.55
CA PHE A 111 0.85 -8.85 16.47
C PHE A 111 1.49 -7.48 16.80
N ASP A 112 1.26 -6.95 18.00
CA ASP A 112 1.89 -5.72 18.45
C ASP A 112 3.20 -6.06 19.20
N PRO A 113 4.32 -5.41 18.86
CA PRO A 113 5.55 -5.56 19.63
C PRO A 113 5.35 -5.05 21.06
N PRO A 114 5.85 -5.75 22.09
CA PRO A 114 5.81 -5.25 23.47
C PRO A 114 6.48 -3.87 23.56
N THR A 115 5.94 -2.98 24.40
CA THR A 115 6.48 -1.62 24.57
C THR A 115 7.97 -1.62 24.88
N GLY A 116 8.74 -0.82 24.13
CA GLY A 116 10.20 -0.72 24.28
C GLY A 116 10.99 -1.75 23.48
N THR A 117 10.32 -2.72 22.84
CA THR A 117 10.99 -3.64 21.91
C THR A 117 11.43 -2.91 20.66
N LYS A 118 12.66 -3.17 20.20
CA LYS A 118 13.13 -2.70 18.90
C LYS A 118 12.35 -3.38 17.78
N LEU A 119 11.74 -2.59 16.89
CA LEU A 119 10.91 -3.09 15.79
C LEU A 119 11.65 -4.10 14.91
N ALA A 120 12.88 -3.80 14.48
CA ALA A 120 13.70 -4.70 13.66
C ALA A 120 13.90 -6.07 14.32
N SER A 121 14.27 -6.08 15.61
CA SER A 121 14.48 -7.32 16.37
C SER A 121 13.20 -8.14 16.47
N TRP A 122 12.07 -7.49 16.74
CA TRP A 122 10.77 -8.15 16.83
C TRP A 122 10.32 -8.73 15.49
N LEU A 123 10.52 -8.01 14.37
CA LEU A 123 10.22 -8.50 13.03
C LEU A 123 11.06 -9.73 12.68
N LYS A 124 12.34 -9.76 13.04
CA LYS A 124 13.21 -10.95 12.85
C LYS A 124 12.73 -12.16 13.63
N GLU A 125 12.31 -11.96 14.87
CA GLU A 125 11.81 -13.04 15.71
C GLU A 125 10.49 -13.62 15.20
N ASN A 126 9.57 -12.77 14.74
CA ASN A 126 8.20 -13.17 14.38
C ASN A 126 8.02 -13.50 12.90
N PHE A 127 8.83 -12.89 12.03
CA PHE A 127 8.71 -13.01 10.57
C PHE A 127 10.03 -13.30 9.86
N GLY A 128 11.14 -13.53 10.56
CA GLY A 128 12.45 -13.78 9.93
C GLY A 128 12.49 -14.98 8.97
N GLY A 129 11.55 -15.92 9.09
CA GLY A 129 11.41 -17.03 8.14
C GLY A 129 10.65 -16.67 6.85
N MET A 130 10.05 -15.49 6.76
CA MET A 130 9.27 -15.02 5.59
C MET A 130 10.08 -14.14 4.64
N TYR A 131 11.18 -13.56 5.11
CA TYR A 131 12.00 -12.61 4.36
C TYR A 131 13.44 -13.11 4.28
N ASP A 132 14.08 -12.87 3.14
CA ASP A 132 15.50 -13.20 2.95
C ASP A 132 16.39 -12.34 3.88
N GLU A 133 16.03 -11.07 4.04
CA GLU A 133 16.73 -10.13 4.91
C GLU A 133 15.74 -9.12 5.52
N ILE A 134 15.90 -8.87 6.81
CA ILE A 134 15.23 -7.78 7.52
C ILE A 134 16.35 -6.84 8.01
N PRO A 135 16.26 -5.52 7.75
CA PRO A 135 17.22 -4.55 8.26
C PRO A 135 17.40 -4.63 9.78
N ASP A 136 18.63 -4.41 10.27
CA ASP A 136 18.93 -4.40 11.72
C ASP A 136 18.41 -3.14 12.43
N GLU A 137 18.25 -2.04 11.71
CA GLU A 137 17.80 -0.75 12.20
C GLU A 137 16.84 -0.11 11.17
N PRO A 138 16.01 0.87 11.58
CA PRO A 138 15.14 1.61 10.67
C PRO A 138 15.88 2.15 9.43
N ASN A 139 15.37 1.84 8.25
CA ASN A 139 15.94 2.25 6.96
C ASN A 139 15.07 3.25 6.18
N THR A 140 13.89 3.60 6.72
CA THR A 140 13.02 4.64 6.17
C THR A 140 12.26 5.37 7.29
N THR A 141 11.45 6.36 6.93
CA THR A 141 10.53 7.03 7.87
C THR A 141 9.16 7.22 7.25
N ILE A 142 8.11 7.20 8.09
CA ILE A 142 6.74 7.59 7.75
C ILE A 142 6.38 8.80 8.61
N ASP A 143 6.32 9.98 8.02
CA ASP A 143 6.10 11.25 8.72
C ASP A 143 7.01 11.44 9.94
N GLY A 144 8.30 11.12 9.77
CA GLY A 144 9.30 11.19 10.84
C GLY A 144 9.24 10.05 11.87
N ILE A 145 8.29 9.10 11.75
CA ILE A 145 8.28 7.86 12.54
C ILE A 145 9.29 6.89 11.91
N PRO A 146 10.28 6.38 12.67
CA PRO A 146 11.20 5.37 12.17
C PRO A 146 10.47 4.11 11.72
N ALA A 147 10.81 3.60 10.53
CA ALA A 147 10.15 2.47 9.91
C ALA A 147 11.14 1.49 9.26
N ILE A 148 10.70 0.25 9.09
CA ILE A 148 11.43 -0.82 8.44
C ILE A 148 10.76 -1.12 7.09
N GLU A 149 11.45 -0.81 6.01
CA GLU A 149 11.07 -1.13 4.64
C GLU A 149 11.76 -2.42 4.19
N ILE A 150 10.97 -3.37 3.68
CA ILE A 150 11.41 -4.65 3.15
C ILE A 150 10.86 -4.80 1.74
N PHE A 151 11.75 -5.02 0.77
CA PHE A 151 11.38 -5.30 -0.61
C PHE A 151 11.59 -6.78 -0.92
N LEU A 152 10.55 -7.42 -1.44
CA LEU A 152 10.56 -8.79 -1.92
C LEU A 152 10.47 -8.77 -3.44
N HIS A 153 11.47 -9.36 -4.10
CA HIS A 153 11.47 -9.49 -5.55
C HIS A 153 10.37 -10.45 -6.01
N ARG A 154 9.85 -10.23 -7.22
CA ARG A 154 8.90 -11.15 -7.86
C ARG A 154 9.53 -12.53 -8.00
N THR A 155 8.76 -13.56 -7.69
CA THR A 155 9.10 -14.97 -7.98
C THR A 155 8.06 -15.57 -8.92
N PRO A 156 8.30 -16.78 -9.47
CA PRO A 156 7.26 -17.49 -10.21
C PRO A 156 5.99 -17.78 -9.39
N MET A 157 6.09 -17.78 -8.05
CA MET A 157 4.99 -18.12 -7.14
C MET A 157 4.32 -16.91 -6.49
N ALA A 158 4.93 -15.73 -6.53
CA ALA A 158 4.43 -14.53 -5.85
C ALA A 158 4.83 -13.23 -6.59
N PRO A 159 3.97 -12.19 -6.59
CA PRO A 159 4.33 -10.89 -7.14
C PRO A 159 5.43 -10.22 -6.33
N SER A 160 6.09 -9.21 -6.90
CA SER A 160 6.95 -8.33 -6.12
C SER A 160 6.13 -7.61 -5.06
N ARG A 161 6.76 -7.32 -3.93
CA ARG A 161 6.10 -6.70 -2.79
C ARG A 161 7.02 -5.72 -2.07
N LEU A 162 6.48 -4.58 -1.67
CA LEU A 162 7.13 -3.65 -0.74
C LEU A 162 6.30 -3.59 0.53
N GLU A 163 6.91 -3.87 1.68
CA GLU A 163 6.27 -3.78 2.98
C GLU A 163 7.00 -2.78 3.86
N ILE A 164 6.26 -1.89 4.51
CA ILE A 164 6.79 -0.90 5.45
C ILE A 164 6.11 -1.11 6.79
N TYR A 165 6.92 -1.38 7.81
CA TYR A 165 6.48 -1.59 9.18
C TYR A 165 6.85 -0.39 10.05
N PHE A 166 5.92 0.09 10.86
CA PHE A 166 6.19 1.14 11.85
C PHE A 166 5.31 0.97 13.07
N ILE A 167 5.72 1.57 14.18
CA ILE A 167 4.95 1.56 15.44
C ILE A 167 4.42 2.96 15.69
N GLN A 168 3.11 3.08 15.88
CA GLN A 168 2.46 4.32 16.30
C GLN A 168 1.51 4.01 17.45
N GLU A 169 1.59 4.80 18.53
CA GLU A 169 0.75 4.62 19.73
C GLU A 169 0.77 3.17 20.28
N ASN A 170 1.95 2.53 20.28
CA ASN A 170 2.18 1.12 20.66
C ASN A 170 1.47 0.07 19.80
N ARG A 171 1.08 0.42 18.58
CA ARG A 171 0.50 -0.51 17.61
C ARG A 171 1.40 -0.69 16.41
N LEU A 172 1.47 -1.92 15.91
CA LEU A 172 2.13 -2.20 14.64
C LEU A 172 1.20 -1.77 13.49
N PHE A 173 1.76 -1.00 12.58
CA PHE A 173 1.18 -0.73 11.28
C PHE A 173 2.05 -1.38 10.21
N GLN A 174 1.38 -1.97 9.23
CA GLN A 174 2.00 -2.51 8.02
C GLN A 174 1.39 -1.79 6.83
N ILE A 175 2.23 -1.16 6.02
CA ILE A 175 1.90 -0.73 4.67
C ILE A 175 2.39 -1.81 3.72
N SER A 176 1.53 -2.35 2.87
CA SER A 176 1.91 -3.37 1.89
C SER A 176 1.54 -2.92 0.49
N MET A 177 2.47 -3.09 -0.44
CA MET A 177 2.26 -2.82 -1.86
C MET A 177 2.63 -4.04 -2.70
N LEU A 178 1.75 -4.43 -3.62
CA LEU A 178 1.99 -5.52 -4.57
C LEU A 178 2.29 -4.97 -5.97
N TYR A 179 3.09 -5.71 -6.74
CA TYR A 179 3.52 -5.36 -8.10
C TYR A 179 4.35 -4.07 -8.14
N VAL A 180 5.24 -3.91 -7.16
CA VAL A 180 6.19 -2.80 -7.10
C VAL A 180 7.43 -3.16 -7.92
N GLU A 181 7.80 -2.30 -8.87
CA GLU A 181 9.09 -2.38 -9.55
C GLU A 181 10.16 -1.69 -8.69
N GLU A 182 11.40 -2.16 -8.73
CA GLU A 182 12.46 -1.68 -7.84
C GLU A 182 12.77 -0.18 -8.02
N GLU A 183 12.56 0.33 -9.23
CA GLU A 183 12.70 1.74 -9.62
C GLU A 183 11.54 2.63 -9.12
N ASN A 184 10.45 2.02 -8.65
CA ASN A 184 9.22 2.67 -8.19
C ASN A 184 9.05 2.61 -6.66
N LYS A 185 10.12 2.34 -5.90
CA LYS A 185 10.14 2.44 -4.43
C LYS A 185 9.62 3.82 -4.00
N ILE A 186 8.80 3.86 -2.95
CA ILE A 186 8.21 5.11 -2.46
C ILE A 186 9.34 6.05 -2.02
N VAL A 187 9.40 7.23 -2.63
CA VAL A 187 10.12 8.37 -2.05
C VAL A 187 9.15 9.10 -1.12
N VAL A 188 9.20 8.81 0.18
CA VAL A 188 8.49 9.59 1.20
C VAL A 188 9.20 10.94 1.28
N LYS A 189 8.51 12.02 0.92
CA LYS A 189 9.10 13.36 0.98
C LYS A 189 9.07 13.87 2.41
N GLU A 190 10.21 14.38 2.86
CA GLU A 190 10.40 15.14 4.11
C GLU A 190 9.51 16.39 4.20
#